data_AF-A0A847LZK3-F1
#
_entry.id   AF-A0A847LZK3-F1
#
_cell.length_a   1.000
_cell.length_b   1.000
_cell.length_c   1.000
_cell.angle_alpha   90.00
_cell.angle_beta   90.00
_cell.angle_gamma   90.00
#
_symmetry.space_group_name_H-M   'P 1'
#
loop_
_entity.id
_entity.type
_entity.pdbx_description
1 polymer ?
#
loop_
_entity_poly.entity_id
_entity_poly.type
_entity_poly.pdbx_seq_one_letter_code
_entity_poly.pdbx_strand_id
1 'polypeptide(L)'
;MNYEGHIQELFARAYIRSAMRRGGKALRLRNWEKLVPEAFTRAAEKEAFLSSMEDLAQQGILRLGWSHRRKRDKLLWAELQDPQKLFANLGKPQPEVLDDKLRNVANQLETRARTEGLATVERFFGSLSRYPGYLEQLLDIRDIEDIYTLLAHQDRPLDRFPIR
;
A
#
# COMPACT_ATOMS: atom_id res chain seq x y z
N MET A 1 0.70 -21.27 12.35
CA MET A 1 0.39 -20.18 11.40
C MET A 1 1.50 -19.14 11.47
N ASN A 2 1.86 -18.47 10.37
CA ASN A 2 2.83 -17.37 10.42
C ASN A 2 2.11 -16.07 10.82
N TYR A 3 2.01 -15.80 12.13
CA TYR A 3 1.35 -14.61 12.65
C TYR A 3 2.13 -13.33 12.35
N GLU A 4 3.46 -13.38 12.33
CA GLU A 4 4.30 -12.21 12.05
C GLU A 4 3.96 -11.60 10.67
N GLY A 5 4.01 -12.42 9.61
CA GLY A 5 3.66 -11.98 8.26
C GLY A 5 2.20 -11.53 8.15
N HIS A 6 1.28 -12.24 8.81
CA HIS A 6 -0.14 -11.86 8.80
C HIS A 6 -0.39 -10.49 9.46
N ILE A 7 0.24 -10.23 10.61
CA ILE A 7 0.15 -8.94 11.32
C ILE A 7 0.76 -7.83 10.48
N GLN A 8 1.93 -8.06 9.88
CA GLN A 8 2.59 -7.09 9.00
C GLN A 8 1.68 -6.72 7.81
N GLU A 9 1.03 -7.71 7.16
CA GLU A 9 0.08 -7.47 6.07
C GLU A 9 -1.14 -6.64 6.51
N LEU A 10 -1.68 -6.89 7.70
CA LEU A 10 -2.78 -6.09 8.25
C LEU A 10 -2.38 -4.62 8.41
N PHE A 11 -1.18 -4.37 8.96
CA PHE A 11 -0.66 -3.01 9.07
C PHE A 11 -0.37 -2.38 7.71
N ALA A 12 0.21 -3.11 6.76
CA ALA A 12 0.52 -2.61 5.43
C ALA A 12 -0.74 -2.17 4.68
N ARG A 13 -1.80 -2.99 4.70
CA ARG A 13 -3.11 -2.66 4.10
C ARG A 13 -3.75 -1.43 4.76
N ALA A 14 -3.71 -1.36 6.09
CA ALA A 14 -4.27 -0.22 6.81
C ALA A 14 -3.44 1.06 6.60
N TYR A 15 -2.13 0.94 6.45
CA TYR A 15 -1.20 2.06 6.27
C TYR A 15 -1.50 2.87 5.02
N ILE A 16 -1.76 2.21 3.89
CA ILE A 16 -2.05 2.84 2.58
C ILE A 16 -3.14 3.91 2.70
N ARG A 17 -4.16 3.67 3.55
CA ARG A 17 -5.31 4.56 3.75
C ARG A 17 -5.22 5.40 5.02
N SER A 18 -4.19 5.19 5.84
CA SER A 18 -4.06 5.79 7.16
C SER A 18 -3.77 7.29 7.10
N ALA A 19 -4.10 7.99 8.18
CA ALA A 19 -3.65 9.37 8.38
C ALA A 19 -2.12 9.46 8.52
N MET A 20 -1.48 8.44 9.10
CA MET A 20 -0.03 8.37 9.31
C MET A 20 0.74 8.57 8.01
N ARG A 21 0.33 7.90 6.92
CA ARG A 21 0.91 8.07 5.59
C ARG A 21 0.90 9.53 5.12
N ARG A 22 -0.12 10.29 5.49
CA ARG A 22 -0.29 11.71 5.12
C ARG A 22 0.35 12.67 6.14
N GLY A 23 1.26 12.18 6.99
CA GLY A 23 1.89 12.96 8.07
C GLY A 23 0.98 13.20 9.29
N GLY A 24 -0.13 12.48 9.39
CA GLY A 24 -1.09 12.58 10.48
C GLY A 24 -0.78 11.66 11.66
N LYS A 25 -1.82 11.31 12.43
CA LYS A 25 -1.70 10.46 13.63
C LYS A 25 -1.19 9.05 13.28
N ALA A 26 -0.41 8.46 14.20
CA ALA A 26 0.11 7.11 14.08
C ALA A 26 -1.00 6.07 13.87
N LEU A 27 -0.73 5.08 13.01
CA LEU A 27 -1.65 4.00 12.72
C LEU A 27 -1.71 3.04 13.90
N ARG A 28 -2.89 2.92 14.52
CA ARG A 28 -3.13 2.01 15.64
C ARG A 28 -4.26 1.04 15.33
N LEU A 29 -3.96 -0.25 15.44
CA LEU A 29 -4.93 -1.33 15.32
C LEU A 29 -5.35 -1.84 16.71
N ARG A 30 -6.61 -2.27 16.81
CA ARG A 30 -7.30 -2.73 18.02
C ARG A 30 -8.25 -3.87 17.65
N ASN A 31 -8.92 -4.46 18.64
CA ASN A 31 -9.93 -5.50 18.45
C ASN A 31 -9.37 -6.72 17.70
N TRP A 32 -8.24 -7.23 18.20
CA TRP A 32 -7.51 -8.36 17.60
C TRP A 32 -8.37 -9.61 17.39
N GLU A 33 -9.32 -9.87 18.27
CA GLU A 33 -10.29 -10.96 18.16
C GLU A 33 -11.12 -10.92 16.86
N LYS A 34 -11.30 -9.74 16.27
CA LYS A 34 -11.98 -9.56 14.97
C LYS A 34 -11.02 -9.58 13.79
N LEU A 35 -9.80 -9.08 13.98
CA LEU A 35 -8.80 -8.94 12.91
C LEU A 35 -8.06 -10.26 12.64
N VAL A 36 -7.82 -11.05 13.69
CA VAL A 36 -7.10 -12.32 13.67
C VAL A 36 -7.86 -13.33 14.56
N PRO A 37 -9.11 -13.69 14.21
CA PRO A 37 -9.96 -14.54 15.05
C PRO A 37 -9.32 -15.90 15.37
N GLU A 38 -8.57 -16.46 14.43
CA GLU A 38 -7.85 -17.72 14.57
C GLU A 38 -6.84 -17.72 15.74
N ALA A 39 -6.23 -16.57 16.05
CA ALA A 39 -5.32 -16.43 17.18
C ALA A 39 -6.01 -16.63 18.54
N PHE A 40 -7.33 -16.52 18.61
CA PHE A 40 -8.09 -16.61 19.87
C PHE A 40 -8.88 -17.91 20.00
N THR A 41 -8.69 -18.86 19.08
CA THR A 41 -9.39 -20.15 19.08
C THR A 41 -8.89 -21.11 20.17
N ARG A 42 -7.59 -21.06 20.51
CA ARG A 42 -6.95 -21.90 21.52
C ARG A 42 -5.73 -21.21 22.12
N ALA A 43 -5.33 -21.62 23.33
CA ALA A 43 -4.24 -21.00 24.08
C ALA A 43 -2.91 -20.93 23.30
N ALA A 44 -2.55 -22.02 22.60
CA ALA A 44 -1.30 -22.08 21.83
C ALA A 44 -1.26 -21.06 20.67
N GLU A 45 -2.38 -20.83 19.99
CA GLU A 45 -2.47 -19.83 18.91
C GLU A 45 -2.37 -18.42 19.48
N LYS A 46 -3.00 -18.18 20.63
CA LYS A 46 -2.92 -16.89 21.33
C LYS A 46 -1.49 -16.60 21.73
N GLU A 47 -0.78 -17.59 22.27
CA GLU A 47 0.62 -17.43 22.65
C GLU A 47 1.51 -17.17 21.43
N ALA A 48 1.34 -17.91 20.34
CA ALA A 48 2.07 -17.69 19.10
C ALA A 48 1.84 -16.27 18.54
N PHE A 49 0.59 -15.81 18.53
CA PHE A 49 0.22 -14.45 18.12
C PHE A 49 0.87 -13.38 19.02
N LEU A 50 0.81 -13.54 20.34
CA LEU A 50 1.42 -12.59 21.28
C LEU A 50 2.94 -12.60 21.18
N SER A 51 3.56 -13.75 20.92
CA SER A 51 5.00 -13.84 20.65
C SER A 51 5.36 -13.03 19.41
N SER A 52 4.68 -13.25 18.28
CA SER A 52 4.94 -12.49 17.05
C SER A 52 4.73 -10.99 17.21
N MET A 53 3.74 -10.57 18.02
CA MET A 53 3.55 -9.15 18.38
C MET A 53 4.75 -8.59 19.14
N GLU A 54 5.27 -9.34 20.12
CA GLU A 54 6.45 -8.94 20.88
C GLU A 54 7.70 -8.91 20.01
N ASP A 55 7.87 -9.86 19.09
CA ASP A 55 9.00 -9.90 18.16
C ASP A 55 8.98 -8.67 17.23
N LEU A 56 7.83 -8.35 16.64
CA LEU A 56 7.65 -7.13 15.83
C LEU A 56 7.91 -5.85 16.64
N ALA A 57 7.59 -5.85 17.93
CA ALA A 57 7.89 -4.73 18.81
C ALA A 57 9.38 -4.62 19.13
N GLN A 58 10.08 -5.74 19.32
CA GLN A 58 11.53 -5.77 19.52
C GLN A 58 12.29 -5.30 18.27
N GLN A 59 11.79 -5.63 17.07
CA GLN A 59 12.31 -5.12 15.80
C GLN A 59 12.08 -3.60 15.62
N GLY A 60 11.27 -2.99 16.49
CA GLY A 60 10.91 -1.57 16.44
C GLY A 60 9.85 -1.24 15.40
N ILE A 61 9.15 -2.23 14.85
CA ILE A 61 8.08 -2.03 13.88
C ILE A 61 6.81 -1.58 14.59
N LEU A 62 6.49 -2.20 15.73
CA LEU A 62 5.27 -1.94 16.49
C LEU A 62 5.57 -1.44 17.90
N ARG A 63 4.64 -0.66 18.45
CA ARG A 63 4.53 -0.36 19.87
C ARG A 63 3.26 -1.02 20.40
N LEU A 64 3.39 -1.80 21.47
CA LEU A 64 2.28 -2.55 22.06
C LEU A 64 1.70 -1.83 23.29
N GLY A 65 0.38 -1.85 23.42
CA GLY A 65 -0.34 -1.39 24.60
C GLY A 65 -1.13 -2.52 25.27
N TRP A 66 -0.86 -2.75 26.55
CA TRP A 66 -1.46 -3.81 27.37
C TRP A 66 -2.43 -3.23 28.40
N SER A 67 -3.39 -4.02 28.89
CA SER A 67 -4.44 -3.54 29.81
C SER A 67 -4.07 -3.39 31.30
N HIS A 68 -2.85 -3.77 31.73
CA HIS A 68 -2.45 -4.06 33.14
C HIS A 68 -3.27 -5.22 33.76
N ARG A 69 -2.78 -6.14 34.62
CA ARG A 69 -1.72 -6.17 35.66
C ARG A 69 -0.43 -6.94 35.30
N ARG A 70 -0.37 -7.72 34.22
CA ARG A 70 0.85 -8.45 33.79
C ARG A 70 1.06 -8.32 32.28
N LYS A 71 2.32 -8.29 31.84
CA LYS A 71 2.69 -8.43 30.42
C LYS A 71 2.06 -9.74 29.91
N ARG A 72 1.44 -9.73 28.72
CA ARG A 72 0.72 -10.86 28.09
C ARG A 72 -0.71 -11.19 28.55
N ASP A 73 -1.34 -10.41 29.45
CA ASP A 73 -2.75 -10.65 29.82
C ASP A 73 -3.70 -10.40 28.64
N LYS A 74 -3.72 -9.14 28.18
CA LYS A 74 -4.59 -8.67 27.09
C LYS A 74 -3.92 -7.55 26.32
N LEU A 75 -3.64 -7.82 25.05
CA LEU A 75 -3.17 -6.81 24.10
C LEU A 75 -4.35 -5.91 23.71
N LEU A 76 -4.31 -4.64 24.09
CA LEU A 76 -5.37 -3.68 23.79
C LEU A 76 -5.20 -3.08 22.40
N TRP A 77 -3.96 -2.76 22.05
CA TRP A 77 -3.63 -2.10 20.80
C TRP A 77 -2.17 -2.37 20.40
N ALA A 78 -1.91 -2.29 19.11
CA ALA A 78 -0.57 -2.15 18.56
C ALA A 78 -0.55 -0.94 17.61
N GLU A 79 0.54 -0.19 17.66
CA GLU A 79 0.72 1.04 16.91
C GLU A 79 1.96 0.93 16.03
N LEU A 80 1.83 1.24 14.74
CA LEU A 80 2.94 1.24 13.81
C LEU A 80 3.91 2.37 14.16
N GLN A 81 5.18 2.03 14.32
CA GLN A 81 6.26 2.97 14.60
C GLN A 81 7.09 3.24 13.36
N ASP A 82 7.44 2.19 12.62
CA ASP A 82 8.34 2.26 11.47
C ASP A 82 7.70 1.61 10.22
N PRO A 83 7.01 2.41 9.39
CA PRO A 83 6.47 1.93 8.12
C PRO A 83 7.57 1.46 7.16
N GLN A 84 8.74 2.08 7.20
CA GLN A 84 9.83 1.74 6.28
C GLN A 84 10.32 0.32 6.54
N LYS A 85 10.56 -0.03 7.81
CA LYS A 85 10.89 -1.41 8.22
C LYS A 85 9.76 -2.40 7.95
N LEU A 86 8.50 -1.99 8.14
CA LEU A 86 7.35 -2.84 7.84
C LEU A 86 7.36 -3.30 6.38
N PHE A 87 7.49 -2.36 5.44
CA PHE A 87 7.50 -2.70 4.01
C PHE A 87 8.78 -3.45 3.61
N ALA A 88 9.93 -3.10 4.20
CA ALA A 88 11.18 -3.82 3.99
C ALA A 88 11.09 -5.30 4.41
N ASN A 89 10.52 -5.60 5.58
CA ASN A 89 10.32 -6.98 6.06
C ASN A 89 9.35 -7.77 5.17
N LEU A 90 8.36 -7.11 4.58
CA LEU A 90 7.44 -7.72 3.63
C LEU A 90 8.06 -7.90 2.23
N GLY A 91 9.28 -7.41 1.99
CA GLY A 91 9.88 -7.37 0.65
C GLY A 91 9.09 -6.50 -0.33
N LYS A 92 8.29 -5.55 0.18
CA LYS A 92 7.43 -4.67 -0.62
C LYS A 92 8.05 -3.28 -0.73
N PRO A 93 7.86 -2.59 -1.87
CA PRO A 93 8.23 -1.19 -1.98
C PRO A 93 7.38 -0.33 -1.02
N GLN A 94 7.97 0.76 -0.54
CA GLN A 94 7.24 1.75 0.26
C GLN A 94 6.22 2.47 -0.63
N PRO A 95 4.97 2.67 -0.17
CA PRO A 95 3.93 3.35 -0.94
C PRO A 95 4.35 4.76 -1.39
N GLU A 96 5.07 5.51 -0.57
CA GLU A 96 5.54 6.85 -0.91
C GLU A 96 6.51 6.83 -2.09
N VAL A 97 7.40 5.83 -2.14
CA VAL A 97 8.35 5.65 -3.25
C VAL A 97 7.61 5.22 -4.52
N LEU A 98 6.54 4.45 -4.39
CA LEU A 98 5.68 4.10 -5.52
C LEU A 98 4.94 5.32 -6.05
N ASP A 99 4.29 6.10 -5.19
CA ASP A 99 3.62 7.36 -5.55
C ASP A 99 4.54 8.30 -6.34
N ASP A 100 5.77 8.50 -5.86
CA ASP A 100 6.74 9.38 -6.53
C ASP A 100 7.13 8.83 -7.90
N LYS A 101 7.36 7.51 -8.01
CA LYS A 101 7.63 6.87 -9.30
C LYS A 101 6.45 6.99 -10.26
N LEU A 102 5.24 6.70 -9.79
CA LEU A 102 4.00 6.81 -10.56
C LEU A 102 3.78 8.23 -11.05
N ARG A 103 3.96 9.22 -10.17
CA ARG A 103 3.86 10.64 -10.51
C ARG A 103 4.88 11.03 -11.58
N ASN A 104 6.13 10.61 -11.42
CA ASN A 104 7.19 10.94 -12.37
C ASN A 104 6.93 10.32 -13.75
N VAL A 105 6.53 9.04 -13.80
CA VAL A 105 6.14 8.39 -15.05
C VAL A 105 4.94 9.08 -15.68
N ALA A 106 3.89 9.39 -14.90
CA ALA A 106 2.72 10.10 -15.39
C ALA A 106 3.07 11.49 -15.96
N ASN A 107 3.95 12.25 -15.30
CA ASN A 107 4.42 13.55 -15.81
C ASN A 107 5.18 13.42 -17.13
N GLN A 108 6.03 12.40 -17.27
CA GLN A 108 6.76 12.13 -18.51
C GLN A 108 5.80 11.80 -19.66
N LEU A 109 4.81 10.94 -19.38
CA LEU A 109 3.80 10.54 -20.37
C LEU A 109 2.85 11.69 -20.74
N GLU A 110 2.47 12.54 -19.79
CA GLU A 110 1.72 13.78 -20.06
C GLU A 110 2.50 14.70 -21.01
N THR A 111 3.79 14.92 -20.73
CA THR A 111 4.65 15.78 -21.54
C THR A 111 4.81 15.23 -22.96
N ARG A 112 4.97 13.91 -23.08
CA ARG A 112 5.04 13.21 -24.36
C ARG A 112 3.73 13.34 -25.13
N ALA A 113 2.60 13.08 -24.49
CA ALA A 113 1.27 13.19 -25.09
C ALA A 113 0.98 14.61 -25.60
N ARG A 114 1.36 15.64 -24.82
CA ARG A 114 1.26 17.05 -25.25
C ARG A 114 2.08 17.32 -26.51
N THR A 115 3.29 16.78 -26.58
CA THR A 115 4.19 16.94 -27.75
C THR A 115 3.63 16.22 -28.97
N GLU A 116 2.99 15.06 -28.77
CA GLU A 116 2.39 14.24 -29.82
C GLU A 116 0.94 14.64 -30.18
N GLY A 117 0.37 15.65 -29.52
CA GLY A 117 -1.01 16.12 -29.76
C GLY A 117 -2.12 15.17 -29.27
N LEU A 118 -1.81 14.27 -28.33
CA LEU A 118 -2.73 13.25 -27.81
C LEU A 118 -3.52 13.79 -26.61
N ALA A 119 -4.63 14.47 -26.88
CA ALA A 119 -5.38 15.24 -25.88
C ALA A 119 -6.08 14.39 -24.80
N THR A 120 -6.46 13.15 -25.09
CA THR A 120 -7.06 12.22 -24.12
C THR A 120 -5.98 11.64 -23.22
N VAL A 121 -4.85 11.24 -23.82
CA VAL A 121 -3.69 10.73 -23.08
C VAL A 121 -3.13 11.80 -22.14
N GLU A 122 -2.98 13.04 -22.62
CA GLU A 122 -2.51 14.17 -21.81
C GLU A 122 -3.42 14.40 -20.59
N ARG A 123 -4.74 14.44 -20.78
CA ARG A 123 -5.69 14.66 -19.68
C ARG A 123 -5.66 13.54 -18.64
N PHE A 124 -5.57 12.29 -19.09
CA PHE A 124 -5.49 11.14 -18.20
C PHE A 124 -4.22 11.18 -17.34
N PHE A 125 -3.06 11.32 -17.96
CA PHE A 125 -1.78 11.32 -17.24
C PHE A 125 -1.56 12.58 -16.41
N GLY A 126 -2.08 13.73 -16.84
CA GLY A 126 -2.08 14.95 -16.02
C GLY A 126 -3.01 14.88 -14.81
N SER A 127 -4.06 14.06 -14.86
CA SER A 127 -4.89 13.76 -13.69
C SER A 127 -4.19 12.76 -12.76
N LEU A 128 -3.54 11.75 -13.34
CA LEU A 128 -2.81 10.73 -12.60
C LEU A 128 -1.61 11.31 -11.83
N SER A 129 -0.85 12.21 -12.44
CA SER A 129 0.29 12.87 -11.78
C SER A 129 -0.13 13.70 -10.56
N ARG A 130 -1.33 14.30 -10.62
CA ARG A 130 -1.91 15.08 -9.51
C ARG A 130 -2.48 14.21 -8.39
N TYR A 131 -2.91 12.99 -8.70
CA TYR A 131 -3.58 12.09 -7.75
C TYR A 131 -3.07 10.64 -7.84
N PRO A 132 -1.77 10.37 -7.62
CA PRO A 132 -1.19 9.03 -7.81
C PRO A 132 -1.80 7.96 -6.88
N GLY A 133 -2.12 8.35 -5.63
CA GLY A 133 -2.70 7.43 -4.63
C GLY A 133 -4.10 6.89 -4.95
N TYR A 134 -4.78 7.36 -6.00
CA TYR A 134 -6.07 6.82 -6.45
C TYR A 134 -5.92 5.50 -7.22
N LEU A 135 -4.78 5.29 -7.93
CA LEU A 135 -4.57 4.12 -8.79
C LEU A 135 -3.59 3.08 -8.24
N GLU A 136 -2.92 3.34 -7.11
CA GLU A 136 -2.05 2.34 -6.44
C GLU A 136 -2.76 1.02 -6.07
N GLN A 137 -4.10 1.02 -5.99
CA GLN A 137 -4.90 -0.18 -5.74
C GLN A 137 -5.28 -0.94 -7.01
N LEU A 138 -5.05 -0.36 -8.19
CA LEU A 138 -5.59 -0.84 -9.46
C LEU A 138 -4.52 -1.08 -10.53
N LEU A 139 -3.33 -0.48 -10.44
CA LEU A 139 -2.33 -0.52 -11.51
C LEU A 139 -0.90 -0.71 -10.98
N ASP A 140 -0.19 -1.69 -11.55
CA ASP A 140 1.27 -1.78 -11.50
C ASP A 140 1.88 -0.73 -12.48
N ILE A 141 3.13 -0.33 -12.25
CA ILE A 141 3.88 0.56 -13.13
C ILE A 141 3.95 0.01 -14.57
N ARG A 142 3.91 -1.31 -14.74
CA ARG A 142 3.84 -1.95 -16.07
C ARG A 142 2.52 -1.69 -16.78
N ASP A 143 1.41 -1.68 -16.03
CA ASP A 143 0.07 -1.43 -16.59
C ASP A 143 -0.06 0.01 -17.11
N ILE A 144 0.78 0.94 -16.65
CA ILE A 144 0.75 2.35 -17.02
C ILE A 144 1.25 2.60 -18.44
N GLU A 145 2.29 1.90 -18.88
CA GLU A 145 2.78 1.98 -20.26
C GLU A 145 1.79 1.35 -21.24
N ASP A 146 1.14 0.26 -20.83
CA ASP A 146 0.07 -0.37 -21.61
C ASP A 146 -1.15 0.55 -21.75
N ILE A 147 -1.54 1.25 -20.67
CA ILE A 147 -2.60 2.26 -20.71
C ILE A 147 -2.25 3.41 -21.65
N TYR A 148 -0.99 3.88 -21.64
CA TYR A 148 -0.55 4.90 -22.59
C TYR A 148 -0.74 4.44 -24.02
N THR A 149 -0.33 3.21 -24.33
CA THR A 149 -0.47 2.63 -25.67
C THR A 149 -1.94 2.53 -26.08
N LEU A 150 -2.80 2.03 -25.18
CA LEU A 150 -4.24 1.89 -25.43
C LEU A 150 -4.93 3.25 -25.67
N LEU A 151 -4.63 4.26 -24.86
CA LEU A 151 -5.24 5.58 -25.00
C LEU A 151 -4.68 6.36 -26.21
N ALA A 152 -3.40 6.18 -26.54
CA ALA A 152 -2.80 6.79 -27.73
C ALA A 152 -3.44 6.27 -29.03
N HIS A 153 -3.87 5.00 -29.06
CA HIS A 153 -4.65 4.44 -30.16
C HIS A 153 -6.07 5.03 -30.28
N GLN A 154 -6.63 5.62 -29.23
CA GLN A 154 -7.92 6.30 -29.31
C GLN A 154 -7.80 7.72 -29.86
N ASP A 155 -6.74 8.44 -29.48
CA ASP A 155 -6.47 9.80 -29.97
C ASP A 155 -5.95 9.82 -31.42
N ARG A 156 -5.35 8.71 -31.87
CA ARG A 156 -5.01 8.49 -33.28
C ARG A 156 -6.12 7.66 -33.90
N PRO A 157 -7.16 8.26 -34.53
CA PRO A 157 -8.09 7.47 -35.30
C PRO A 157 -7.29 6.64 -36.32
N LEU A 158 -7.77 5.42 -36.59
CA LEU A 158 -7.23 4.50 -37.60
C LEU A 158 -7.18 5.14 -38.99
N ASP A 159 -6.22 6.03 -39.23
CA ASP A 159 -5.86 6.42 -40.57
C ASP A 159 -4.88 5.39 -41.11
N ARG A 160 -5.45 4.52 -41.94
CA ARG A 160 -4.81 3.68 -42.97
C ARG A 160 -4.23 2.35 -42.50
N PHE A 161 -5.12 1.39 -42.26
CA PHE A 161 -4.91 0.11 -42.94
C PHE A 161 -5.47 0.23 -44.36
N PRO A 162 -4.66 0.13 -45.43
CA PRO A 162 -5.22 -0.07 -46.75
C PRO A 162 -5.89 -1.45 -46.75
N ILE A 163 -7.22 -1.47 -46.70
CA ILE A 163 -7.96 -2.63 -47.20
C ILE A 163 -7.81 -2.55 -48.72
N ARG A 164 -6.97 -3.46 -49.22
CA ARG A 164 -6.66 -3.80 -50.62
C ARG A 164 -7.36 -3.01 -51.73
#